data_AF-A0A938BAR5-F1
#
_entry.id   AF-A0A938BAR5-F1
#
_cell.length_a   1.000
_cell.length_b   1.000
_cell.length_c   1.000
_cell.angle_alpha   90.00
_cell.angle_beta   90.00
_cell.angle_gamma   90.00
#
_symmetry.space_group_name_H-M   'P 1'
#
loop_
_entity.id
_entity.type
_entity.pdbx_description
1 polymer ?
#
loop_
_entity_poly.entity_id
_entity_poly.type
_entity_poly.pdbx_seq_one_letter_code
_entity_poly.pdbx_strand_id
1 'polypeptide(L)' 'MLKHGIRFTNDKNAGFAKLFKFSLKFHAPIHFVREGVYAIPQPILDQLKDNGIEYELVPLTEDEIQNVQLLSALS' A
#
# COMPACT_ATOMS: atom_id res chain seq x y z
N MET A 1 -1.36 11.91 5.56
CA MET A 1 -2.75 11.63 5.13
C MET A 1 -2.71 10.63 3.99
N LEU A 2 -3.21 9.41 4.20
CA LEU A 2 -3.33 8.38 3.17
C LEU A 2 -4.46 8.80 2.21
N LYS A 3 -4.17 8.91 0.91
CA LYS A 3 -5.16 9.31 -0.12
C LYS A 3 -5.44 8.23 -1.17
N HIS A 4 -4.53 7.28 -1.35
CA HIS A 4 -4.60 6.29 -2.43
C HIS A 4 -4.11 4.92 -1.97
N GLY A 5 -4.71 3.88 -2.53
CA GLY A 5 -4.24 2.52 -2.46
C GLY A 5 -3.45 2.17 -3.72
N ILE A 6 -2.70 1.09 -3.65
CA ILE A 6 -2.02 0.49 -4.79
C ILE A 6 -2.58 -0.91 -5.06
N ARG A 7 -2.68 -1.24 -6.33
CA ARG A 7 -2.96 -2.59 -6.82
C ARG A 7 -1.86 -2.99 -7.79
N PHE A 8 -1.32 -4.19 -7.66
CA PHE A 8 -0.30 -4.69 -8.59
C PHE A 8 -0.95 -5.19 -9.89
N THR A 9 -0.41 -4.75 -11.04
CA THR A 9 -0.97 -5.00 -12.38
C THR A 9 -0.55 -6.33 -12.99
N ASN A 10 0.73 -6.68 -12.86
CA ASN A 10 1.30 -7.85 -13.52
C ASN A 10 1.15 -9.12 -12.67
N ASP A 11 1.65 -9.10 -11.44
CA ASP A 11 1.70 -10.29 -10.59
C ASP A 11 1.44 -9.91 -9.13
N LYS A 12 0.20 -10.20 -8.67
CA LYS A 12 -0.28 -9.81 -7.33
C LYS A 12 0.65 -10.30 -6.22
N ASN A 13 1.17 -11.52 -6.36
CA ASN A 13 2.02 -12.15 -5.36
C ASN A 13 3.45 -11.62 -5.41
N ALA A 14 4.02 -11.46 -6.61
CA ALA A 14 5.38 -10.92 -6.74
C ALA A 14 5.45 -9.43 -6.33
N GLY A 15 4.44 -8.64 -6.71
CA GLY A 15 4.29 -7.25 -6.30
C GLY A 15 4.16 -7.10 -4.79
N PHE A 16 3.29 -7.91 -4.17
CA PHE A 16 3.15 -7.93 -2.71
C PHE A 16 4.42 -8.38 -2.01
N ALA A 17 5.09 -9.43 -2.48
CA ALA A 17 6.34 -9.90 -1.87
C ALA A 17 7.44 -8.83 -1.90
N LYS A 18 7.55 -8.08 -3.00
CA LYS A 18 8.46 -6.93 -3.11
C LYS A 18 8.06 -5.81 -2.15
N LEU A 19 6.78 -5.47 -2.10
CA LEU A 19 6.23 -4.47 -1.19
C LEU A 19 6.48 -4.84 0.28
N PHE A 20 6.24 -6.08 0.66
CA PHE A 20 6.41 -6.58 2.02
C PHE A 20 7.89 -6.62 2.43
N LYS A 21 8.78 -7.05 1.52
CA LYS A 21 10.23 -6.95 1.76
C LYS A 21 10.67 -5.50 1.90
N PHE A 22 10.08 -4.60 1.11
CA PHE A 22 10.34 -3.17 1.19
C PHE A 22 9.86 -2.59 2.53
N SER A 23 8.63 -2.89 2.96
CA SER A 23 8.11 -2.40 4.23
C SER A 23 8.93 -2.89 5.42
N LEU A 24 9.41 -4.14 5.40
CA LEU A 24 10.34 -4.65 6.41
C LEU A 24 11.66 -3.86 6.43
N LYS A 25 12.20 -3.51 5.26
CA LYS A 25 13.45 -2.74 5.15
C LYS A 25 13.29 -1.31 5.66
N PHE A 26 12.14 -0.70 5.42
CA PHE A 26 11.89 0.72 5.70
C PHE A 26 10.96 0.98 6.89
N HIS A 27 10.60 -0.07 7.65
CA HIS A 27 9.62 -0.03 8.75
C HIS A 27 8.32 0.69 8.35
N ALA A 28 7.87 0.47 7.12
CA ALA A 28 6.73 1.17 6.56
C ALA A 28 5.43 0.41 6.84
N PRO A 29 4.39 1.06 7.37
CA PRO A 29 3.11 0.39 7.56
C PRO A 29 2.45 0.14 6.19
N ILE A 30 2.13 -1.13 5.93
CA ILE A 30 1.28 -1.53 4.81
C ILE A 30 -0.08 -1.90 5.40
N HIS A 31 -1.13 -1.28 4.88
CA HIS A 31 -2.49 -1.59 5.30
C HIS A 31 -3.21 -2.34 4.18
N PHE A 32 -3.73 -3.51 4.50
CA PHE A 32 -4.61 -4.22 3.59
C PHE A 32 -5.99 -3.55 3.60
N VAL A 33 -6.51 -3.17 2.43
CA VAL A 33 -7.83 -2.54 2.31
C VAL A 33 -8.87 -3.57 1.89
N ARG A 34 -8.64 -4.21 0.74
CA ARG A 34 -9.51 -5.22 0.14
C ARG A 34 -8.69 -6.10 -0.80
N GLU A 35 -9.30 -7.12 -1.38
CA GLU A 35 -8.60 -8.10 -2.22
C GLU A 35 -7.73 -7.44 -3.31
N GLY A 36 -6.40 -7.56 -3.15
CA GLY A 36 -5.41 -7.01 -4.07
C GLY A 36 -5.16 -5.50 -3.96
N VAL A 37 -5.78 -4.79 -3.03
CA VAL A 37 -5.59 -3.34 -2.81
C VAL A 37 -4.95 -3.08 -1.46
N TYR A 38 -3.81 -2.38 -1.49
CA TYR A 38 -3.02 -2.07 -0.31
C TYR A 38 -2.89 -0.55 -0.16
N ALA A 39 -3.23 -0.01 1.00
CA ALA A 39 -2.98 1.37 1.34
C ALA A 39 -1.58 1.51 1.94
N ILE A 40 -0.80 2.44 1.39
CA ILE A 40 0.56 2.73 1.83
C ILE A 40 0.80 4.24 1.84
N PRO A 41 1.72 4.72 2.69
CA PRO A 41 2.10 6.14 2.70
C PRO A 41 2.67 6.60 1.36
N GLN A 42 2.39 7.86 0.99
CA GLN A 42 2.89 8.48 -0.24
C GLN A 42 4.42 8.36 -0.43
N PRO A 43 5.27 8.56 0.61
CA PRO A 43 6.72 8.43 0.45
C PRO A 43 7.18 7.02 0.09
N ILE A 44 6.38 6.00 0.42
CA ILE A 44 6.64 4.60 0.07
C ILE A 44 6.21 4.37 -1.37
N LEU A 45 5.06 4.93 -1.77
CA LEU A 45 4.55 4.87 -3.14
C LEU A 45 5.59 5.36 -4.16
N ASP A 46 6.20 6.52 -3.89
CA ASP A 46 7.25 7.09 -4.74
C ASP A 46 8.47 6.15 -4.83
N GLN A 47 8.86 5.54 -3.71
CA GLN A 47 9.96 4.58 -3.69
C GLN A 47 9.63 3.28 -4.42
N LEU A 48 8.38 2.80 -4.44
CA LEU A 48 8.02 1.61 -5.21
C LEU A 48 8.23 1.83 -6.70
N LYS A 49 7.86 3.01 -7.18
CA LYS A 49 8.07 3.42 -8.57
C LYS A 49 9.56 3.46 -8.91
N ASP A 50 10.39 4.03 -8.02
CA ASP A 50 11.85 4.07 -8.20
C ASP A 50 12.50 2.69 -8.16
N ASN A 51 11.89 1.72 -7.47
CA ASN A 51 12.36 0.33 -7.40
C ASN A 51 11.80 -0.55 -8.55
N GLY A 52 11.14 0.04 -9.55
CA GLY A 52 10.60 -0.69 -10.69
C GLY A 52 9.45 -1.63 -10.33
N ILE A 53 8.70 -1.31 -9.26
CA ILE A 53 7.50 -2.04 -8.89
C ILE A 53 6.34 -1.37 -9.62
N GLU A 54 5.74 -2.10 -10.56
CA GLU A 54 4.58 -1.63 -11.29
C GLU A 54 3.31 -1.77 -10.43
N TYR A 55 2.59 -0.66 -10.28
CA TYR A 55 1.34 -0.60 -9.55
C TYR A 55 0.36 0.36 -10.25
N GLU A 56 -0.92 0.07 -10.07
CA GLU A 56 -2.04 0.94 -10.36
C GLU A 56 -2.45 1.68 -9.09
N LEU A 57 -2.66 2.99 -9.23
CA LEU A 57 -3.31 3.78 -8.19
C LEU A 57 -4.80 3.47 -8.18
N VAL A 58 -5.30 3.05 -7.02
CA VAL A 58 -6.71 2.81 -6.81
C VAL A 58 -7.22 3.88 -5.85
N PRO A 59 -8.23 4.68 -6.25
CA PRO A 59 -8.86 5.60 -5.33
C PRO A 59 -9.53 4.80 -4.21
N LEU A 60 -9.24 5.20 -2.98
CA LEU A 60 -9.86 4.62 -1.79
C LEU A 60 -11.14 5.39 -1.47
N THR A 61 -12.18 4.70 -1.03
CA THR A 61 -13.37 5.37 -0.50
C THR A 61 -13.08 5.96 0.88
N GLU A 62 -13.92 6.90 1.33
CA GLU A 62 -13.78 7.48 2.67
C GLU A 62 -13.85 6.42 3.78
N ASP A 63 -14.73 5.42 3.64
CA ASP A 63 -14.81 4.26 4.56
C ASP A 63 -13.51 3.43 4.60
N GLU A 64 -12.88 3.21 3.43
CA GLU A 64 -11.61 2.47 3.34
C GLU A 64 -10.47 3.26 4.00
N ILE A 65 -10.44 4.59 3.83
CA ILE A 65 -9.45 5.46 4.47
C ILE A 65 -9.66 5.50 5.99
N GLN A 66 -10.91 5.61 6.46
CA GLN A 66 -11.23 5.61 7.89
C GLN A 66 -10.85 4.30 8.57
N ASN A 67 -11.17 3.16 7.97
CA ASN A 67 -10.80 1.85 8.52
C ASN A 67 -9.29 1.69 8.68
N VAL A 68 -8.51 2.11 7.67
CA VAL A 68 -7.04 2.06 7.72
C VAL A 68 -6.47 2.96 8.82
N GLN A 69 -7.06 4.14 9.05
CA GLN A 69 -6.65 5.05 10.12
C GLN A 69 -7.00 4.51 11.52
N LEU A 70 -8.17 3.88 11.67
CA LEU A 70 -8.61 3.29 12.95
C LEU A 70 -7.72 2.11 13.38
N LEU A 71 -7.36 1.23 12.44
CA LEU A 71 -6.41 0.13 12.69
C LEU A 71 -5.01 0.63 13.07
N SER A 72 -4.60 1.80 12.58
CA SER A 72 -3.32 2.42 12.93
C SER A 72 -3.32 3.05 14.34
N ALA A 73 -4.49 3.40 14.87
CA ALA A 73 -4.64 4.13 16.15
C ALA A 73 -4.74 3.20 17.38
N LEU A 74 -4.91 1.90 17.18
CA LEU A 74 -5.00 0.88 18.23
C LEU A 74 -3.66 0.17 18.50
N SER A 75 -2.59 0.59 17.83
CA SER A 75 -1.23 0.01 17.91
C SER A 75 -0.33 0.78 18.88
#